data_AF-A0AAE6WTA3-F1
#
_entry.id   AF-A0AAE6WTA3-F1
#
_cell.length_a   1.000
_cell.length_b   1.000
_cell.length_c   1.000
_cell.angle_alpha   90.00
_cell.angle_beta   90.00
_cell.angle_gamma   90.00
#
_symmetry.space_group_name_H-M   'P 1'
#
loop_
_entity.id
_entity.type
_entity.pdbx_description
1 polymer ?
#
loop_
_entity_poly.entity_id
_entity_poly.type
_entity_poly.pdbx_seq_one_letter_code
_entity_poly.pdbx_strand_id
1 'polypeptide(L)'
;MGTNASHCILREACRHATDPPVYTRLCPSFIAMHGASGKGGRVAAACIPSDYAHVTVETAPPRVEQRSIYSNIERYITTFMRQFNEVSEPSERIKSLYLFSYEPGTGKTTTAAAIANAYLIAHYIGSIQRGLQPLQRPVFFLDVNEWQTLFNQFNRPKVPDHIAEPASGKYYEWMKHATNAPFVVLDDIGVRDATEAFRGDLHTIINHRVTSRMPTVYTSNIPMEELAEVFDKRLADRVREQCAQLTFKGESKRGMRK
;
A
#
# COMPACT_ATOMS: atom_id res chain seq x y z
N MET A 1 30.59 5.32 9.92
CA MET A 1 29.14 5.45 10.19
C MET A 1 28.42 5.49 8.85
N GLY A 2 27.64 4.47 8.50
CA GLY A 2 26.92 4.44 7.23
C GLY A 2 25.87 5.54 7.18
N THR A 3 25.86 6.32 6.11
CA THR A 3 24.87 7.38 5.91
C THR A 3 23.50 6.72 5.69
N ASN A 4 22.49 7.07 6.49
CA ASN A 4 21.12 6.58 6.33
C ASN A 4 20.43 7.11 5.05
N ALA A 5 21.15 7.85 4.21
CA ALA A 5 20.66 8.47 2.98
C ALA A 5 20.05 7.45 2.00
N SER A 6 20.61 6.23 1.93
CA SER A 6 20.08 5.17 1.07
C SER A 6 18.75 4.58 1.54
N HIS A 7 18.39 4.76 2.82
CA HIS A 7 17.20 4.16 3.44
C HIS A 7 16.11 5.19 3.77
N CYS A 8 16.32 6.47 3.50
CA CYS A 8 15.30 7.49 3.75
C CYS A 8 14.42 7.69 2.51
N ILE A 9 13.13 7.36 2.58
CA ILE A 9 12.18 7.63 1.48
C ILE A 9 11.96 9.12 1.19
N LEU A 10 12.43 10.03 2.06
CA LEU A 10 12.40 11.48 1.79
C LEU A 10 13.59 11.96 0.96
N ARG A 11 14.55 11.10 0.61
CA ARG A 11 15.81 11.53 -0.01
C ARG A 11 15.58 12.31 -1.30
N GLU A 12 14.63 11.92 -2.14
CA GLU A 12 14.34 12.59 -3.41
C GLU A 12 13.70 13.98 -3.20
N ALA A 13 12.98 14.17 -2.09
CA ALA A 13 12.37 15.45 -1.71
C ALA A 13 13.29 16.32 -0.82
N CYS A 14 14.41 15.77 -0.33
CA CYS A 14 15.28 16.42 0.65
C CYS A 14 16.39 17.22 -0.04
N ARG A 15 16.42 18.53 0.18
CA ARG A 15 17.47 19.41 -0.37
C ARG A 15 18.87 19.13 0.17
N HIS A 16 18.98 18.41 1.29
CA HIS A 16 20.23 18.03 1.94
C HIS A 16 20.62 16.58 1.65
N ALA A 17 19.98 15.91 0.68
CA ALA A 17 20.21 14.50 0.31
C ALA A 17 21.68 14.10 0.14
N THR A 18 22.50 15.05 -0.33
CA THR A 18 23.91 14.85 -0.67
C THR A 18 24.88 15.37 0.40
N ASP A 19 24.38 15.89 1.53
CA ASP A 19 25.20 16.49 2.59
C ASP A 19 25.48 15.48 3.73
N PRO A 20 26.71 14.94 3.85
CA PRO A 20 27.02 13.86 4.79
C PRO A 20 26.69 14.13 6.28
N PRO A 21 26.93 15.32 6.86
CA PRO A 21 26.61 15.63 8.26
C PRO A 21 25.11 15.78 8.58
N VAL A 22 24.21 15.88 7.59
CA VAL A 22 22.77 16.08 7.83
C VAL A 22 22.03 14.73 8.00
N TYR A 23 22.58 13.62 7.49
CA TYR A 23 22.01 12.28 7.60
C TYR A 23 22.44 11.53 8.86
N THR A 24 22.23 12.16 10.02
CA THR A 24 22.39 11.48 11.30
C THR A 24 21.08 10.78 11.69
N ARG A 25 21.13 9.75 12.56
CA ARG A 25 19.94 9.14 13.19
C ARG A 25 19.10 10.13 14.00
N LEU A 26 19.58 11.38 14.15
CA LEU A 26 18.93 12.47 14.87
C LEU A 26 18.13 13.40 13.95
N CYS A 27 18.14 13.20 12.63
CA CYS A 27 17.31 13.99 11.71
C CYS A 27 15.82 13.83 12.08
N PRO A 28 15.10 14.90 12.46
CA PRO A 28 13.72 14.80 12.93
C PRO A 28 12.78 14.20 11.88
N SER A 29 12.95 14.56 10.61
CA SER A 29 12.16 14.00 9.51
C SER A 29 12.47 12.53 9.24
N PHE A 30 13.72 12.11 9.44
CA PHE A 30 14.06 10.69 9.37
C PHE A 30 13.38 9.92 10.50
N ILE A 31 13.47 10.41 11.74
CA ILE A 31 12.82 9.77 12.90
C ILE A 31 11.30 9.72 12.73
N ALA A 32 10.69 10.79 12.20
CA ALA A 32 9.26 10.85 11.95
C ALA A 32 8.79 9.79 10.94
N MET A 33 9.60 9.51 9.91
CA MET A 33 9.25 8.56 8.85
C MET A 33 9.68 7.12 9.17
N HIS A 34 10.87 6.93 9.75
CA HIS A 34 11.54 5.63 9.90
C HIS A 34 11.85 5.26 11.36
N GLY A 35 11.55 6.13 12.33
CA GLY A 35 11.96 5.97 13.72
C GLY A 35 13.48 6.11 13.93
N ALA A 36 13.91 6.23 15.20
CA ALA A 36 15.33 6.37 15.53
C ALA A 36 16.18 5.14 15.14
N SER A 37 15.55 3.95 15.10
CA SER A 37 16.19 2.70 14.68
C SER A 37 16.24 2.50 13.15
N GLY A 38 15.48 3.31 12.38
CA GLY A 38 15.25 3.07 10.95
C GLY A 38 14.22 1.99 10.63
N LYS A 39 13.61 1.35 11.65
CA LYS A 39 12.60 0.29 11.52
C LYS A 39 11.24 0.64 12.11
N GLY A 40 11.02 1.92 12.44
CA GLY A 40 9.82 2.45 13.09
C GLY A 40 9.17 3.57 12.27
N GLY A 41 8.57 4.54 12.97
CA GLY A 41 7.97 5.72 12.34
C GLY A 41 6.74 5.40 11.50
N ARG A 42 6.41 6.30 10.57
CA ARG A 42 5.23 6.18 9.69
C ARG A 42 5.32 5.03 8.70
N VAL A 43 6.52 4.68 8.23
CA VAL A 43 6.73 3.55 7.30
C VAL A 43 6.39 2.23 7.99
N ALA A 44 6.89 2.01 9.22
CA ALA A 44 6.55 0.82 9.98
C ALA A 44 5.06 0.80 10.36
N ALA A 45 4.49 1.94 10.75
CA ALA A 45 3.07 2.02 11.06
C ALA A 45 2.18 1.76 9.84
N ALA A 46 2.66 2.01 8.62
CA ALA A 46 1.95 1.67 7.40
C ALA A 46 1.97 0.18 7.06
N CYS A 47 2.70 -0.65 7.81
CA CYS A 47 2.82 -2.10 7.56
C CYS A 47 3.36 -2.45 6.17
N ILE A 48 4.14 -1.56 5.54
CA ILE A 48 4.83 -1.88 4.27
C ILE A 48 5.87 -2.97 4.55
N PRO A 49 5.91 -4.08 3.79
CA PRO A 49 6.87 -5.16 4.02
C PRO A 49 8.30 -4.65 3.97
N SER A 50 9.15 -5.18 4.86
CA SER A 50 10.53 -4.67 5.07
C SER A 50 11.37 -4.62 3.78
N ASP A 51 11.19 -5.61 2.89
CA ASP A 51 11.83 -5.69 1.57
C ASP A 51 11.49 -4.52 0.64
N TYR A 52 10.38 -3.83 0.89
CA TYR A 52 9.87 -2.72 0.08
C TYR A 52 9.81 -1.39 0.83
N ALA A 53 10.14 -1.38 2.13
CA ALA A 53 9.98 -0.24 3.02
C ALA A 53 10.68 1.04 2.53
N HIS A 54 11.77 0.89 1.77
CA HIS A 54 12.57 2.00 1.27
C HIS A 54 12.45 2.22 -0.25
N VAL A 55 11.56 1.48 -0.93
CA VAL A 55 11.37 1.61 -2.37
C VAL A 55 10.56 2.86 -2.69
N THR A 56 11.08 3.69 -3.59
CA THR A 56 10.37 4.86 -4.14
C THR A 56 10.01 4.61 -5.60
N VAL A 57 9.13 5.46 -6.17
CA VAL A 57 8.76 5.38 -7.60
C VAL A 57 9.97 5.52 -8.51
N GLU A 58 11.00 6.26 -8.08
CA GLU A 58 12.25 6.43 -8.82
C GLU A 58 13.16 5.20 -8.75
N THR A 59 13.20 4.49 -7.62
CA THR A 59 14.14 3.38 -7.42
C THR A 59 13.51 2.00 -7.46
N ALA A 60 12.23 1.90 -7.77
CA ALA A 60 11.56 0.62 -7.91
C ALA A 60 12.14 -0.15 -9.12
N PRO A 61 12.68 -1.36 -8.93
CA PRO A 61 13.26 -2.15 -10.02
C PRO A 61 12.37 -2.35 -11.25
N PRO A 62 11.03 -2.52 -11.13
CA PRO A 62 10.16 -2.68 -12.29
C PRO A 62 10.14 -1.45 -13.23
N ARG A 63 10.54 -0.26 -12.77
CA ARG A 63 10.55 0.99 -13.55
C ARG A 63 11.27 0.87 -14.89
N VAL A 64 12.40 0.16 -14.93
CA VAL A 64 13.26 0.06 -16.11
C VAL A 64 12.54 -0.63 -17.28
N GLU A 65 11.75 -1.65 -16.98
CA GLU A 65 11.02 -2.45 -17.97
C GLU A 65 9.58 -1.99 -18.15
N GLN A 66 8.97 -1.46 -17.10
CA GLN A 66 7.58 -1.01 -17.07
C GLN A 66 7.47 0.51 -17.30
N ARG A 67 8.29 1.09 -18.19
CA ARG A 67 8.44 2.56 -18.34
C ARG A 67 7.12 3.30 -18.57
N SER A 68 6.25 2.76 -19.43
CA SER A 68 4.94 3.35 -19.72
C SER A 68 4.02 3.35 -18.50
N ILE A 69 4.05 2.27 -17.70
CA ILE A 69 3.31 2.17 -16.44
C ILE A 69 3.83 3.19 -15.45
N TYR A 70 5.15 3.34 -15.32
CA TYR A 70 5.74 4.32 -14.40
C TYR A 70 5.47 5.76 -14.80
N SER A 71 5.39 6.08 -16.09
CA SER A 71 4.91 7.40 -16.56
C SER A 71 3.46 7.67 -16.14
N ASN A 72 2.59 6.66 -16.16
CA ASN A 72 1.22 6.78 -15.63
C ASN A 72 1.21 6.98 -14.11
N ILE A 73 2.08 6.25 -13.39
CA ILE A 73 2.21 6.37 -11.93
C ILE A 73 2.72 7.74 -11.52
N GLU A 74 3.71 8.28 -12.22
CA GLU A 74 4.23 9.63 -11.97
C GLU A 74 3.13 10.69 -12.09
N ARG A 75 2.30 10.60 -13.14
CA ARG A 75 1.12 11.47 -13.28
C ARG A 75 0.13 11.25 -12.15
N TYR A 76 -0.11 10.00 -11.76
CA TYR A 76 -1.02 9.65 -10.67
C TYR A 76 -0.58 10.24 -9.32
N ILE A 77 0.69 10.10 -8.93
CA ILE A 77 1.17 10.57 -7.62
C ILE A 77 1.11 12.10 -7.49
N THR A 78 1.11 12.86 -8.60
CA THR A 78 0.88 14.32 -8.54
C THR A 78 -0.49 14.68 -7.94
N THR A 79 -1.46 13.75 -8.01
CA THR A 79 -2.80 13.96 -7.45
C THR A 79 -2.84 13.83 -5.92
N PHE A 80 -1.79 13.34 -5.26
CA PHE A 80 -1.82 13.05 -3.82
C PHE A 80 -2.02 14.28 -2.94
N MET A 81 -1.65 15.47 -3.41
CA MET A 81 -1.91 16.71 -2.69
C MET A 81 -3.39 17.06 -2.60
N ARG A 82 -4.23 16.47 -3.46
CA ARG A 82 -5.70 16.62 -3.40
C ARG A 82 -6.30 16.07 -2.10
N GLN A 83 -5.56 15.26 -1.33
CA GLN A 83 -5.98 14.81 0.00
C GLN A 83 -6.23 15.96 0.99
N PHE A 84 -5.67 17.15 0.73
CA PHE A 84 -5.85 18.34 1.56
C PHE A 84 -6.92 19.30 1.02
N ASN A 85 -7.58 18.94 -0.08
CA ASN A 85 -8.59 19.78 -0.72
C ASN A 85 -9.99 19.30 -0.32
N GLU A 86 -10.94 20.23 -0.28
CA GLU A 86 -12.35 19.87 -0.30
C GLU A 86 -12.68 19.25 -1.67
N VAL A 87 -13.37 18.11 -1.67
CA VAL A 87 -13.75 17.42 -2.89
C VAL A 87 -15.15 17.86 -3.26
N SER A 88 -15.25 18.68 -4.30
CA SER A 88 -16.53 19.14 -4.84
C SER A 88 -17.02 18.25 -5.98
N GLU A 89 -16.09 17.73 -6.79
CA GLU A 89 -16.39 16.84 -7.92
C GLU A 89 -15.66 15.48 -7.87
N PRO A 90 -16.22 14.41 -8.47
CA PRO A 90 -15.55 13.12 -8.56
C PRO A 90 -14.20 13.13 -9.29
N SER A 91 -13.93 14.12 -10.14
CA SER A 91 -12.68 14.32 -10.89
C SER A 91 -11.52 14.80 -10.02
N GLU A 92 -11.85 15.48 -8.91
CA GLU A 92 -10.92 16.09 -7.96
C GLU A 92 -10.42 15.10 -6.90
N ARG A 93 -11.00 13.90 -6.83
CA ARG A 93 -10.51 12.88 -5.89
C ARG A 93 -9.22 12.21 -6.39
N ILE A 94 -8.52 11.56 -5.46
CA ILE A 94 -7.49 10.59 -5.81
C ILE A 94 -8.19 9.31 -6.24
N LYS A 95 -7.95 8.86 -7.48
CA LYS A 95 -8.56 7.61 -7.99
C LYS A 95 -7.90 6.39 -7.34
N SER A 96 -8.61 5.27 -7.35
CA SER A 96 -8.01 3.97 -7.00
C SER A 96 -7.20 3.44 -8.19
N LEU A 97 -6.24 2.56 -7.94
CA LEU A 97 -5.46 1.88 -8.98
C LEU A 97 -5.57 0.36 -8.86
N TYR A 98 -5.64 -0.32 -9.99
CA TYR A 98 -5.66 -1.77 -10.08
C TYR A 98 -4.40 -2.22 -10.82
N LEU A 99 -3.43 -2.78 -10.10
CA LEU A 99 -2.19 -3.29 -10.67
C LEU A 99 -2.37 -4.75 -11.01
N PHE A 100 -2.32 -5.08 -12.30
CA PHE A 100 -2.68 -6.41 -12.79
C PHE A 100 -1.53 -7.05 -13.59
N SER A 101 -1.34 -8.36 -13.42
CA SER A 101 -0.65 -9.22 -14.39
C SER A 101 -0.99 -10.67 -14.12
N TYR A 102 -1.15 -11.46 -15.17
CA TYR A 102 -1.33 -12.91 -15.10
C TYR A 102 -0.18 -13.58 -14.34
N GLU A 103 1.07 -13.21 -14.65
CA GLU A 103 2.23 -13.80 -14.01
C GLU A 103 2.54 -13.16 -12.65
N PRO A 104 2.92 -13.95 -11.63
CA PRO A 104 3.54 -13.41 -10.42
C PRO A 104 4.92 -12.82 -10.73
N GLY A 105 5.45 -11.99 -9.82
CA GLY A 105 6.84 -11.52 -9.92
C GLY A 105 7.13 -10.45 -10.99
N THR A 106 6.09 -9.86 -11.60
CA THR A 106 6.20 -8.74 -12.57
C THR A 106 6.44 -7.37 -11.91
N GLY A 107 6.39 -7.29 -10.58
CA GLY A 107 6.65 -6.06 -9.83
C GLY A 107 5.43 -5.32 -9.31
N LYS A 108 4.22 -5.92 -9.34
CA LYS A 108 2.99 -5.33 -8.78
C LYS A 108 3.15 -4.87 -7.33
N THR A 109 3.48 -5.80 -6.42
CA THR A 109 3.68 -5.54 -4.98
C THR A 109 4.74 -4.46 -4.74
N THR A 110 5.90 -4.56 -5.41
CA THR A 110 6.97 -3.56 -5.32
C THR A 110 6.49 -2.17 -5.74
N THR A 111 5.69 -2.10 -6.80
CA THR A 111 5.15 -0.85 -7.32
C THR A 111 4.05 -0.29 -6.41
N ALA A 112 3.21 -1.15 -5.84
CA ALA A 112 2.22 -0.75 -4.84
C ALA A 112 2.89 -0.17 -3.58
N ALA A 113 3.97 -0.78 -3.10
CA ALA A 113 4.76 -0.24 -2.00
C ALA A 113 5.42 1.10 -2.35
N ALA A 114 5.93 1.27 -3.57
CA ALA A 114 6.47 2.54 -4.05
C ALA A 114 5.41 3.65 -4.05
N ILE A 115 4.18 3.34 -4.49
CA ILE A 115 3.05 4.27 -4.49
C ILE A 115 2.62 4.60 -3.05
N ALA A 116 2.57 3.60 -2.17
CA ALA A 116 2.29 3.79 -0.74
C ALA A 116 3.30 4.73 -0.09
N ASN A 117 4.59 4.55 -0.37
CA ASN A 117 5.65 5.45 0.07
C ASN A 117 5.50 6.86 -0.51
N ALA A 118 5.14 7.00 -1.78
CA ALA A 118 4.87 8.31 -2.38
C ALA A 118 3.70 9.03 -1.67
N TYR A 119 2.65 8.31 -1.27
CA TYR A 119 1.55 8.90 -0.50
C TYR A 119 2.00 9.32 0.91
N LEU A 120 2.79 8.49 1.59
CA LEU A 120 3.40 8.82 2.88
C LEU A 120 4.22 10.11 2.82
N ILE A 121 5.06 10.25 1.79
CA ILE A 121 5.88 11.44 1.56
C ILE A 121 4.99 12.67 1.33
N ALA A 122 4.00 12.56 0.43
CA ALA A 122 3.08 13.65 0.11
C ALA A 122 2.25 14.08 1.33
N HIS A 123 1.76 13.13 2.12
CA HIS A 123 1.02 13.40 3.35
C HIS A 123 1.90 14.10 4.39
N TYR A 124 3.11 13.59 4.63
CA TYR A 124 4.03 14.14 5.62
C TYR A 124 4.45 15.58 5.27
N ILE A 125 4.96 15.79 4.06
CA ILE A 125 5.40 17.11 3.59
C ILE A 125 4.22 18.07 3.49
N GLY A 126 3.11 17.62 2.89
CA GLY A 126 1.94 18.45 2.67
C GLY A 126 1.26 18.92 3.95
N SER A 127 1.25 18.08 4.99
CA SER A 127 0.75 18.43 6.33
C SER A 127 1.62 19.51 6.98
N ILE A 128 2.95 19.30 7.01
CA ILE A 128 3.89 20.26 7.60
C ILE A 128 3.81 21.63 6.90
N GLN A 129 3.76 21.64 5.57
CA GLN A 129 3.63 22.89 4.79
C GLN A 129 2.36 23.68 5.11
N ARG A 130 1.33 23.01 5.64
CA ARG A 130 0.04 23.62 6.03
C ARG A 130 -0.07 23.86 7.54
N GLY A 131 1.00 23.63 8.30
CA GLY A 131 0.97 23.74 9.76
C GLY A 131 0.11 22.67 10.45
N LEU A 132 -0.16 21.56 9.77
CA LEU A 132 -0.96 20.45 10.29
C LEU A 132 -0.06 19.37 10.90
N GLN A 133 -0.57 18.68 11.93
CA GLN A 133 0.05 17.50 12.50
C GLN A 133 -0.09 16.32 11.52
N PRO A 134 1.00 15.78 10.94
CA PRO A 134 0.88 14.65 10.03
C PRO A 134 0.41 13.40 10.79
N LEU A 135 -0.57 12.68 10.23
CA LEU A 135 -1.07 11.44 10.80
C LEU A 135 0.06 10.43 10.98
N GLN A 136 -0.06 9.59 12.00
CA GLN A 136 0.91 8.52 12.20
C GLN A 136 0.71 7.34 11.24
N ARG A 137 -0.53 7.11 10.80
CA ARG A 137 -0.88 6.03 9.86
C ARG A 137 -1.81 6.56 8.76
N PRO A 138 -1.33 7.41 7.84
CA PRO A 138 -2.12 7.84 6.69
C PRO A 138 -2.20 6.74 5.61
N VAL A 139 -1.32 5.75 5.68
CA VAL A 139 -1.25 4.59 4.78
C VAL A 139 -1.38 3.31 5.59
N PHE A 140 -2.03 2.29 5.04
CA PHE A 140 -1.95 0.91 5.52
C PHE A 140 -1.78 -0.07 4.34
N PHE A 141 -0.80 -0.94 4.45
CA PHE A 141 -0.48 -1.97 3.48
C PHE A 141 -0.92 -3.32 4.05
N LEU A 142 -1.91 -3.93 3.41
CA LEU A 142 -2.44 -5.23 3.79
C LEU A 142 -2.04 -6.27 2.76
N ASP A 143 -1.22 -7.23 3.17
CA ASP A 143 -1.07 -8.50 2.45
C ASP A 143 -2.29 -9.37 2.75
N VAL A 144 -3.12 -9.60 1.73
CA VAL A 144 -4.38 -10.33 1.91
C VAL A 144 -4.15 -11.81 2.23
N ASN A 145 -3.05 -12.41 1.73
CA ASN A 145 -2.70 -13.80 2.05
C ASN A 145 -2.22 -13.93 3.50
N GLU A 146 -1.44 -12.98 4.01
CA GLU A 146 -1.06 -12.96 5.43
C GLU A 146 -2.30 -12.76 6.31
N TRP A 147 -3.23 -11.89 5.91
CA TRP A 147 -4.48 -11.68 6.63
C TRP A 147 -5.38 -12.93 6.63
N GLN A 148 -5.46 -13.66 5.52
CA GLN A 148 -6.12 -14.97 5.46
C GLN A 148 -5.44 -16.00 6.36
N THR A 149 -4.12 -15.95 6.47
CA THR A 149 -3.36 -16.83 7.38
C THR A 149 -3.75 -16.57 8.83
N LEU A 150 -3.90 -15.30 9.24
CA LEU A 150 -4.42 -14.96 10.56
C LEU A 150 -5.83 -15.50 10.77
N PHE A 151 -6.72 -15.33 9.79
CA PHE A 151 -8.08 -15.89 9.84
C PHE A 151 -8.08 -17.40 10.10
N ASN A 152 -7.22 -18.13 9.38
CA ASN A 152 -7.10 -19.58 9.52
C ASN A 152 -6.51 -19.99 10.88
N GLN A 153 -5.65 -19.17 11.49
CA GLN A 153 -5.02 -19.48 12.76
C GLN A 153 -5.99 -19.53 13.93
N PHE A 154 -7.10 -18.77 13.91
CA PHE A 154 -8.10 -18.80 14.99
C PHE A 154 -9.40 -19.52 14.63
N ASN A 155 -9.64 -19.83 13.35
CA ASN A 155 -10.86 -20.56 12.92
C ASN A 155 -10.66 -22.06 12.69
N ARG A 156 -9.43 -22.58 12.79
CA ARG A 156 -9.21 -24.03 12.71
C ARG A 156 -9.80 -24.75 13.93
N PRO A 157 -10.34 -25.98 13.76
CA PRO A 157 -10.85 -26.75 14.89
C PRO A 157 -9.76 -26.98 15.96
N LYS A 158 -10.12 -26.78 17.23
CA LYS A 158 -9.29 -27.10 18.40
C LYS A 158 -7.94 -26.34 18.46
N VAL A 159 -7.89 -25.10 17.94
CA VAL A 159 -6.74 -24.22 18.18
C VAL A 159 -6.73 -23.80 19.66
N PRO A 160 -5.59 -23.93 20.37
CA PRO A 160 -5.46 -23.41 21.74
C PRO A 160 -5.67 -21.90 21.83
N ASP A 161 -6.32 -21.42 22.90
CA ASP A 161 -6.68 -20.00 23.07
C ASP A 161 -5.46 -19.06 23.00
N HIS A 162 -4.32 -19.46 23.57
CA HIS A 162 -3.08 -18.68 23.53
C HIS A 162 -2.49 -18.48 22.11
N ILE A 163 -2.99 -19.23 21.11
CA ILE A 163 -2.69 -19.06 19.69
C ILE A 163 -3.82 -18.30 18.99
N ALA A 164 -5.07 -18.64 19.29
CA ALA A 164 -6.25 -18.05 18.65
C ALA A 164 -6.48 -16.58 19.03
N GLU A 165 -6.31 -16.21 20.30
CA GLU A 165 -6.56 -14.85 20.78
C GLU A 165 -5.61 -13.81 20.15
N PRO A 166 -4.28 -14.00 20.12
CA PRO A 166 -3.40 -13.03 19.46
C PRO A 166 -3.65 -12.92 17.94
N ALA A 167 -3.95 -14.05 17.29
CA ALA A 167 -4.22 -14.08 15.85
C ALA A 167 -5.51 -13.31 15.51
N SER A 168 -6.59 -13.56 16.26
CA SER A 168 -7.87 -12.85 16.09
C SER A 168 -7.75 -11.35 16.40
N GLY A 169 -7.03 -10.99 17.47
CA GLY A 169 -6.74 -9.58 17.80
C GLY A 169 -6.05 -8.85 16.66
N LYS A 170 -4.96 -9.43 16.12
CA LYS A 170 -4.23 -8.87 14.98
C LYS A 170 -5.10 -8.81 13.72
N TYR A 171 -5.91 -9.85 13.47
CA TYR A 171 -6.82 -9.92 12.33
C TYR A 171 -7.81 -8.76 12.30
N TYR A 172 -8.51 -8.50 13.41
CA TYR A 172 -9.48 -7.40 13.49
C TYR A 172 -8.83 -6.03 13.56
N GLU A 173 -7.63 -5.91 14.15
CA GLU A 173 -6.84 -4.68 14.07
C GLU A 173 -6.51 -4.33 12.61
N TRP A 174 -6.06 -5.32 11.83
CA TRP A 174 -5.75 -5.14 10.41
C TRP A 174 -6.98 -4.79 9.58
N MET A 175 -8.11 -5.46 9.83
CA MET A 175 -9.39 -5.12 9.21
C MET A 175 -9.78 -3.66 9.50
N LYS A 176 -9.63 -3.20 10.74
CA LYS A 176 -9.90 -1.82 11.14
C LYS A 176 -8.98 -0.83 10.42
N HIS A 177 -7.69 -1.12 10.28
CA HIS A 177 -6.76 -0.23 9.57
C HIS A 177 -6.99 -0.20 8.07
N ALA A 178 -7.22 -1.35 7.43
CA ALA A 178 -7.56 -1.43 6.02
C ALA A 178 -8.89 -0.71 5.71
N THR A 179 -9.85 -0.73 6.63
CA THR A 179 -11.11 0.00 6.46
C THR A 179 -10.90 1.51 6.56
N ASN A 180 -10.16 1.99 7.58
CA ASN A 180 -10.18 3.40 7.98
C ASN A 180 -8.97 4.24 7.53
N ALA A 181 -7.85 3.64 7.14
CA ALA A 181 -6.68 4.43 6.74
C ALA A 181 -6.98 5.26 5.47
N PRO A 182 -6.56 6.53 5.40
CA PRO A 182 -6.82 7.41 4.26
C PRO A 182 -6.44 6.80 2.91
N PHE A 183 -5.32 6.08 2.86
CA PHE A 183 -4.84 5.38 1.68
C PHE A 183 -4.47 3.95 2.01
N VAL A 184 -4.87 2.98 1.18
CA VAL A 184 -4.61 1.56 1.45
C VAL A 184 -4.07 0.86 0.22
N VAL A 185 -3.14 -0.06 0.47
CA VAL A 185 -2.77 -1.11 -0.48
C VAL A 185 -3.41 -2.41 -0.02
N LEU A 186 -4.20 -3.03 -0.90
CA LEU A 186 -4.67 -4.41 -0.75
C LEU A 186 -3.85 -5.25 -1.73
N ASP A 187 -2.79 -5.88 -1.23
CA ASP A 187 -1.88 -6.69 -2.04
C ASP A 187 -2.43 -8.11 -2.17
N ASP A 188 -2.47 -8.58 -3.42
CA ASP A 188 -2.89 -9.92 -3.84
C ASP A 188 -4.34 -10.27 -3.47
N ILE A 189 -5.28 -9.44 -3.94
CA ILE A 189 -6.72 -9.66 -3.72
C ILE A 189 -7.31 -10.84 -4.51
N GLY A 190 -6.51 -11.50 -5.36
CA GLY A 190 -6.91 -12.67 -6.14
C GLY A 190 -6.95 -13.96 -5.30
N VAL A 191 -7.65 -13.92 -4.17
CA VAL A 191 -7.60 -14.97 -3.15
C VAL A 191 -8.25 -16.26 -3.67
N ARG A 192 -7.43 -17.28 -3.93
CA ARG A 192 -7.86 -18.64 -4.25
C ARG A 192 -8.07 -19.42 -2.95
N ASP A 193 -9.05 -20.33 -2.94
CA ASP A 193 -9.32 -21.24 -1.82
C ASP A 193 -9.62 -20.57 -0.45
N ALA A 194 -10.13 -19.33 -0.46
CA ALA A 194 -10.66 -18.68 0.73
C ALA A 194 -12.04 -19.20 1.13
N THR A 195 -12.29 -19.24 2.45
CA THR A 195 -13.62 -19.48 3.00
C THR A 195 -14.55 -18.31 2.68
N GLU A 196 -15.85 -18.60 2.56
CA GLU A 196 -16.87 -17.56 2.32
C GLU A 196 -16.89 -16.50 3.43
N ALA A 197 -16.59 -16.88 4.68
CA ALA A 197 -16.47 -15.95 5.79
C ALA A 197 -15.33 -14.93 5.55
N PHE A 198 -14.13 -15.40 5.22
CA PHE A 198 -13.01 -14.51 4.93
C PHE A 198 -13.27 -13.63 3.69
N ARG A 199 -13.87 -14.20 2.63
CA ARG A 199 -14.28 -13.43 1.45
C ARG A 199 -15.28 -12.34 1.81
N GLY A 200 -16.23 -12.63 2.70
CA GLY A 200 -17.19 -11.66 3.24
C GLY A 200 -16.52 -10.49 3.98
N ASP A 201 -15.49 -10.76 4.77
CA ASP A 201 -14.74 -9.73 5.48
C ASP A 201 -13.90 -8.87 4.50
N LEU A 202 -13.23 -9.49 3.52
CA LEU A 202 -12.52 -8.77 2.45
C LEU A 202 -13.48 -7.89 1.63
N HIS A 203 -14.63 -8.45 1.25
CA HIS A 203 -15.70 -7.74 0.57
C HIS A 203 -16.16 -6.51 1.38
N THR A 204 -16.32 -6.66 2.70
CA THR A 204 -16.73 -5.57 3.60
C THR A 204 -15.73 -4.41 3.57
N ILE A 205 -14.43 -4.70 3.63
CA ILE A 205 -13.37 -3.67 3.52
C ILE A 205 -13.50 -2.94 2.18
N ILE A 206 -13.50 -3.68 1.07
CA ILE A 206 -13.49 -3.08 -0.27
C ILE A 206 -14.77 -2.25 -0.50
N ASN A 207 -15.94 -2.79 -0.14
CA ASN A 207 -17.20 -2.08 -0.28
C ASN A 207 -17.24 -0.79 0.55
N HIS A 208 -16.75 -0.80 1.81
CA HIS A 208 -16.67 0.42 2.62
C HIS A 208 -15.79 1.49 1.95
N ARG A 209 -14.62 1.10 1.44
CA ARG A 209 -13.69 2.04 0.80
C ARG A 209 -14.23 2.59 -0.51
N VAL A 210 -14.87 1.75 -1.33
CA VAL A 210 -15.48 2.14 -2.60
C VAL A 210 -16.67 3.08 -2.38
N THR A 211 -17.53 2.79 -1.40
CA THR A 211 -18.68 3.64 -1.06
C THR A 211 -18.22 4.98 -0.45
N SER A 212 -17.18 4.96 0.36
CA SER A 212 -16.56 6.15 0.95
C SER A 212 -15.56 6.86 0.02
N ARG A 213 -15.39 6.36 -1.22
CA ARG A 213 -14.47 6.88 -2.25
C ARG A 213 -13.02 7.03 -1.76
N MET A 214 -12.58 6.16 -0.87
CA MET A 214 -11.23 6.17 -0.31
C MET A 214 -10.23 5.58 -1.30
N PRO A 215 -9.12 6.29 -1.60
CA PRO A 215 -8.15 5.83 -2.58
C PRO A 215 -7.52 4.51 -2.13
N THR A 216 -7.50 3.54 -3.04
CA THR A 216 -7.02 2.19 -2.77
C THR A 216 -6.21 1.68 -3.96
N VAL A 217 -5.06 1.09 -3.69
CA VAL A 217 -4.28 0.36 -4.68
C VAL A 217 -4.53 -1.13 -4.46
N TYR A 218 -5.00 -1.80 -5.49
CA TYR A 218 -5.21 -3.24 -5.51
C TYR A 218 -4.08 -3.87 -6.33
N THR A 219 -3.56 -5.00 -5.89
CA THR A 219 -2.75 -5.86 -6.77
C THR A 219 -3.44 -7.19 -6.96
N SER A 220 -3.39 -7.72 -8.19
CA SER A 220 -4.08 -8.95 -8.51
C SER A 220 -3.42 -9.69 -9.68
N ASN A 221 -3.63 -11.01 -9.70
CA ASN A 221 -3.34 -11.89 -10.82
C ASN A 221 -4.57 -12.18 -11.70
N ILE A 222 -5.72 -11.62 -11.37
CA ILE A 222 -6.98 -11.73 -12.10
C ILE A 222 -7.29 -10.37 -12.73
N PRO A 223 -7.69 -10.30 -14.01
CA PRO A 223 -8.06 -9.04 -14.65
C PRO A 223 -9.32 -8.44 -13.99
N MET A 224 -9.50 -7.13 -14.09
CA MET A 224 -10.56 -6.43 -13.38
C MET A 224 -11.97 -6.84 -13.88
N GLU A 225 -12.06 -7.34 -15.10
CA GLU A 225 -13.24 -7.92 -15.73
C GLU A 225 -13.74 -9.15 -14.97
N GLU A 226 -12.81 -10.00 -14.52
CA GLU A 226 -13.07 -11.28 -13.83
C GLU A 226 -13.25 -11.12 -12.31
N LEU A 227 -13.18 -9.90 -11.76
CA LEU A 227 -13.39 -9.66 -10.32
C LEU A 227 -14.76 -10.14 -9.80
N ALA A 228 -15.76 -10.23 -10.68
CA ALA A 228 -17.10 -10.72 -10.34
C ALA A 228 -17.15 -12.24 -10.07
N GLU A 229 -16.05 -12.96 -10.28
CA GLU A 229 -15.91 -14.37 -9.89
C GLU A 229 -15.41 -14.52 -8.44
N VAL A 230 -14.66 -13.53 -7.95
CA VAL A 230 -14.10 -13.50 -6.60
C VAL A 230 -15.04 -12.76 -5.63
N PHE A 231 -15.67 -11.71 -6.13
CA PHE A 231 -16.64 -10.88 -5.42
C PHE A 231 -17.99 -10.91 -6.14
N ASP A 232 -18.98 -10.18 -5.66
CA ASP A 232 -20.21 -10.01 -6.42
C ASP A 232 -20.06 -9.00 -7.58
N LYS A 233 -20.97 -9.11 -8.56
CA LYS A 233 -21.01 -8.23 -9.74
C LYS A 233 -21.10 -6.75 -9.37
N ARG A 234 -21.86 -6.39 -8.33
CA ARG A 234 -22.07 -5.00 -7.93
C ARG A 234 -20.80 -4.38 -7.39
N LEU A 235 -20.03 -5.11 -6.57
CA LEU A 235 -18.73 -4.62 -6.10
C LEU A 235 -17.74 -4.51 -7.25
N ALA A 236 -17.67 -5.52 -8.12
CA ALA A 236 -16.79 -5.50 -9.28
C ALA A 236 -17.06 -4.30 -10.20
N ASP A 237 -18.33 -4.02 -10.53
CA ASP A 237 -18.74 -2.87 -11.35
C ASP A 237 -18.26 -1.54 -10.73
N ARG A 238 -18.46 -1.36 -9.41
CA ARG A 238 -18.03 -0.14 -8.71
C ARG A 238 -16.51 0.02 -8.67
N VAL A 239 -15.77 -1.09 -8.52
CA VAL A 239 -14.30 -1.05 -8.61
C VAL A 239 -13.90 -0.59 -10.01
N ARG A 240 -14.50 -1.13 -11.08
CA ARG A 240 -14.20 -0.73 -12.47
C ARG A 240 -14.47 0.75 -12.74
N GLU A 241 -15.57 1.29 -12.23
CA GLU A 241 -15.92 2.71 -12.42
C GLU A 241 -14.96 3.65 -11.68
N GLN A 242 -14.44 3.24 -10.53
CA GLN A 242 -13.68 4.10 -9.64
C GLN A 242 -12.16 3.94 -9.72
N CYS A 243 -11.69 2.92 -10.45
CA CYS A 243 -10.31 2.46 -10.46
C CYS A 243 -9.71 2.54 -11.87
N ALA A 244 -8.46 2.98 -11.98
CA ALA A 244 -7.72 2.87 -13.24
C ALA A 244 -6.83 1.61 -13.20
N GLN A 245 -6.93 0.78 -14.24
CA GLN A 245 -6.11 -0.43 -14.36
C GLN A 245 -4.77 -0.14 -15.03
N LEU A 246 -3.70 -0.70 -14.45
CA LEU A 246 -2.35 -0.73 -15.00
C LEU A 246 -1.91 -2.19 -15.16
N THR A 247 -1.75 -2.62 -16.42
CA THR A 247 -1.40 -4.01 -16.75
C THR A 247 0.10 -4.16 -16.95
N PHE A 248 0.75 -4.90 -16.06
CA PHE A 248 2.17 -5.27 -16.10
C PHE A 248 2.37 -6.44 -17.07
N LYS A 249 3.49 -6.40 -17.80
CA LYS A 249 3.89 -7.45 -18.75
C LYS A 249 5.26 -8.03 -18.37
N GLY A 250 5.54 -9.27 -18.72
CA GLY A 250 6.85 -9.90 -18.51
C GLY A 250 6.79 -11.14 -17.63
N GLU A 251 7.93 -11.83 -17.53
CA GLU A 251 8.09 -13.07 -16.78
C GLU A 251 8.33 -12.81 -15.27
N SER A 252 8.10 -13.84 -14.46
CA SER A 252 8.35 -13.78 -13.02
C SER A 252 9.82 -13.57 -12.68
N LYS A 253 10.11 -12.56 -11.86
CA LYS A 253 11.46 -12.30 -11.33
C LYS A 253 11.66 -12.77 -9.89
N ARG A 254 10.66 -13.40 -9.28
CA ARG A 254 10.78 -13.96 -7.92
C ARG A 254 11.83 -15.09 -7.97
N GLY A 255 12.91 -14.96 -7.19
CA GLY A 255 14.03 -15.91 -7.16
C GLY A 255 15.33 -15.44 -7.85
N MET A 256 15.32 -14.30 -8.57
CA MET A 256 16.53 -13.72 -9.17
C MET A 256 17.30 -12.76 -8.24
N ARG A 257 16.87 -12.64 -6.97
CA ARG A 257 17.60 -11.88 -5.95
C ARG A 257 18.89 -12.66 -5.61
N LYS A 258 20.01 -12.27 -6.23
CA LYS A 258 21.36 -12.55 -5.71
C LYS A 258 21.71 -11.54 -4.63
#